data_AF-W9G5M1-F1
#
_entry.id   AF-W9G5M1-F1
#
_cell.length_a   1.000
_cell.length_b   1.000
_cell.length_c   1.000
_cell.angle_alpha   90.00
_cell.angle_beta   90.00
_cell.angle_gamma   90.00
#
_symmetry.space_group_name_H-M   'P 1'
#
loop_
_entity.id
_entity.type
_entity.pdbx_description
1 polymer ?
#
loop_
_entity_poly.entity_id
_entity_poly.type
_entity_poly.pdbx_seq_one_letter_code
_entity_poly.pdbx_strand_id
1 'polypeptide(L)'
;MALYLKALSAGDCEAARTMEAGGIAARDDGLCGRIAVSDVGWDRSPAQPNDRERVFSTQLTATGWDGGLPDGKHTVFFTVQQQDDGSWKVTGGSGP
;
A
#
# COMPACT_ATOMS: atom_id res chain seq x y z
N MET A 1 4.64 6.05 -3.92
CA MET A 1 4.99 4.94 -3.01
C MET A 1 5.61 5.45 -1.71
N ALA A 2 6.80 6.05 -1.68
CA ALA A 2 7.43 6.51 -0.43
C ALA A 2 6.52 7.38 0.48
N LEU A 3 5.78 8.35 -0.10
CA LEU A 3 4.84 9.18 0.66
C LEU A 3 3.65 8.39 1.20
N TYR A 4 3.13 7.44 0.43
CA TYR A 4 2.04 6.55 0.83
C TYR A 4 2.45 5.67 2.01
N LEU A 5 3.62 5.04 1.93
CA LEU A 5 4.19 4.24 3.01
C LEU A 5 4.47 5.04 4.29
N LYS A 6 4.94 6.29 4.13
CA LYS A 6 5.12 7.21 5.26
C LYS A 6 3.79 7.56 5.93
N ALA A 7 2.73 7.81 5.15
CA ALA A 7 1.40 8.08 5.66
C ALA A 7 0.83 6.86 6.42
N LEU A 8 0.97 5.64 5.87
CA LEU A 8 0.59 4.41 6.55
C LEU A 8 1.32 4.20 7.88
N SER A 9 2.66 4.37 7.90
CA SER A 9 3.49 4.25 9.11
C SER A 9 3.14 5.30 10.18
N ALA A 10 2.68 6.48 9.77
CA ALA A 10 2.23 7.53 10.66
C ALA A 10 0.77 7.38 11.12
N GLY A 11 0.02 6.40 10.59
CA GLY A 11 -1.43 6.30 10.80
C GLY A 11 -2.24 7.43 10.15
N ASP A 12 -1.64 8.20 9.23
CA ASP A 12 -2.29 9.30 8.51
C ASP A 12 -3.10 8.75 7.33
N CYS A 13 -4.27 8.21 7.65
CA CYS A 13 -5.13 7.57 6.67
C CYS A 13 -5.78 8.55 5.69
N GLU A 14 -5.92 9.83 6.05
CA GLU A 14 -6.39 10.85 5.13
C GLU A 14 -5.36 11.07 4.03
N ALA A 15 -4.10 11.31 4.41
CA ALA A 15 -3.02 11.45 3.44
C ALA A 15 -2.85 10.18 2.58
N ALA A 16 -2.88 9.00 3.19
CA ALA A 16 -2.80 7.72 2.47
C ALA A 16 -3.88 7.61 1.38
N ARG A 17 -5.15 7.89 1.73
CA ARG A 17 -6.30 7.82 0.80
C ARG A 17 -6.18 8.79 -0.37
N THR A 18 -5.60 9.97 -0.18
CA THR A 18 -5.39 10.90 -1.32
C THR A 18 -4.46 10.33 -2.41
N MET A 19 -3.63 9.34 -2.06
CA MET A 19 -2.68 8.69 -2.96
C MET A 19 -3.23 7.39 -3.57
N GLU A 20 -4.39 6.93 -3.12
CA GLU A 20 -5.11 5.80 -3.69
C GLU A 20 -5.98 6.25 -4.88
N ALA A 21 -6.21 5.35 -5.83
CA ALA A 21 -7.24 5.54 -6.83
C ALA A 21 -8.62 5.30 -6.18
N GLY A 22 -9.63 6.05 -6.61
CA GLY A 22 -10.96 6.09 -5.97
C GLY A 22 -11.74 4.76 -5.87
N GLY A 23 -11.19 3.66 -6.37
CA GLY A 23 -11.75 2.31 -6.26
C GLY A 23 -11.17 1.42 -5.14
N ILE A 24 -9.95 1.71 -4.64
CA ILE A 24 -9.39 0.94 -3.50
C ILE A 24 -10.18 1.23 -2.23
N ALA A 25 -10.43 2.50 -1.94
CA ALA A 25 -11.11 2.95 -0.72
C ALA A 25 -12.55 2.40 -0.60
N ALA A 26 -13.11 1.84 -1.67
CA ALA A 26 -14.46 1.30 -1.73
C ALA A 26 -14.56 -0.23 -1.57
N ARG A 27 -13.45 -0.99 -1.62
CA ARG A 27 -13.51 -2.47 -1.64
C ARG A 27 -12.93 -3.19 -0.44
N ASP A 28 -12.10 -2.55 0.34
CA ASP A 28 -11.66 -3.01 1.65
C ASP A 28 -11.18 -1.76 2.36
N ASP A 29 -11.23 -1.69 3.68
CA ASP A 29 -10.82 -0.52 4.46
C ASP A 29 -9.30 -0.21 4.34
N GLY A 30 -8.64 -0.75 3.32
CA GLY A 30 -7.23 -0.69 3.04
C GLY A 30 -6.41 -1.32 4.16
N LEU A 31 -5.12 -1.02 4.16
CA LEU A 31 -4.28 -1.19 5.35
C LEU A 31 -4.60 -0.13 6.41
N CYS A 32 -5.40 0.89 6.09
CA CYS A 32 -5.52 2.08 6.91
C CYS A 32 -6.84 2.11 7.69
N GLY A 33 -6.75 1.79 8.98
CA GLY A 33 -7.87 1.82 9.94
C GLY A 33 -8.03 0.52 10.71
N ARG A 34 -7.76 -0.63 10.08
CA ARG A 34 -7.76 -1.94 10.77
C ARG A 34 -6.35 -2.41 11.16
N ILE A 35 -5.34 -2.04 10.37
CA ILE A 35 -3.97 -2.54 10.52
C ILE A 35 -3.07 -1.39 10.93
N ALA A 36 -2.31 -1.56 12.02
CA ALA A 36 -1.27 -0.60 12.38
C ALA A 36 0.03 -0.98 11.68
N VAL A 37 0.59 -0.08 10.87
CA VAL A 37 1.86 -0.25 10.17
C VAL A 37 2.94 0.58 10.86
N SER A 38 4.13 0.03 11.07
CA SER A 38 5.21 0.73 11.80
C SER A 38 6.56 0.70 11.08
N ASP A 39 7.15 -0.47 10.90
CA ASP A 39 8.41 -0.66 10.15
C ASP A 39 8.09 -0.84 8.67
N VAL A 40 8.62 0.04 7.81
CA VAL A 40 8.35 -0.02 6.36
C VAL A 40 9.65 0.04 5.56
N GLY A 41 9.92 -1.03 4.81
CA GLY A 41 10.98 -1.11 3.82
C GLY A 41 10.39 -1.47 2.46
N TRP A 42 10.86 -0.86 1.36
CA TRP A 42 10.40 -1.23 0.02
C TRP A 42 11.55 -1.22 -0.96
N ASP A 43 11.50 -2.14 -1.93
CA ASP A 43 12.38 -2.09 -3.09
C ASP A 43 11.95 -0.92 -3.98
N ARG A 44 12.90 -0.04 -4.31
CA ARG A 44 12.65 1.10 -5.19
C ARG A 44 12.53 0.67 -6.66
N SER A 45 13.00 -0.53 -6.97
CA SER A 45 12.83 -1.17 -8.27
C SER A 45 11.49 -1.90 -8.29
N PRO A 46 10.59 -1.61 -9.25
CA PRO A 46 9.36 -2.35 -9.36
C PRO A 46 9.65 -3.80 -9.75
N ALA A 47 9.00 -4.74 -9.07
CA ALA A 47 9.08 -6.17 -9.35
C ALA A 47 8.49 -6.53 -10.73
N GLN A 48 7.52 -5.73 -11.19
CA GLN A 48 6.98 -5.79 -12.55
C GLN A 48 6.97 -4.36 -13.13
N PRO A 49 7.97 -3.99 -13.93
CA PRO A 49 7.96 -2.72 -14.63
C PRO A 49 7.07 -2.82 -15.87
N ASN A 50 6.02 -2.01 -15.92
CA ASN A 50 5.37 -1.65 -17.17
C ASN A 50 5.17 -0.13 -17.24
N ASP A 51 4.82 0.40 -18.41
CA ASP A 51 4.78 1.84 -18.65
C ASP A 51 3.69 2.57 -17.87
N ARG A 52 2.62 1.87 -17.46
CA ARG A 52 1.44 2.46 -16.83
C ARG A 52 1.11 1.86 -15.46
N GLU A 53 1.83 0.86 -15.02
CA GLU A 53 1.61 0.09 -13.81
C GLU A 53 2.94 -0.45 -13.30
N ARG A 54 3.09 -0.41 -11.98
CA ARG A 54 4.28 -0.85 -11.27
C ARG A 54 3.87 -1.58 -10.02
N VAL A 55 4.47 -2.75 -9.80
CA VAL A 55 4.29 -3.51 -8.58
C VAL A 55 5.52 -3.35 -7.70
N PHE A 56 5.34 -2.90 -6.46
CA PHE A 56 6.43 -2.73 -5.49
C PHE A 56 6.29 -3.73 -4.35
N SER A 57 7.35 -4.50 -4.10
CA SER A 57 7.46 -5.34 -2.91
C SER A 57 7.82 -4.48 -1.71
N THR A 58 7.00 -4.55 -0.66
CA THR A 58 7.15 -3.78 0.57
C THR A 58 7.11 -4.71 1.77
N GLN A 59 8.12 -4.64 2.62
CA GLN A 59 8.08 -5.24 3.95
C GLN A 59 7.43 -4.27 4.92
N LEU A 60 6.41 -4.73 5.61
CA LEU A 60 5.72 -3.97 6.64
C LEU A 60 5.57 -4.79 7.92
N THR A 61 5.76 -4.16 9.08
CA THR A 61 5.29 -4.72 10.35
C THR A 61 3.86 -4.30 10.58
N ALA A 62 2.95 -5.27 10.59
CA ALA A 62 1.52 -5.08 10.77
C ALA A 62 1.04 -5.71 12.08
N THR A 63 0.09 -5.06 12.74
CA THR A 63 -0.71 -5.65 13.83
C THR A 63 -2.20 -5.50 13.54
N GLY A 64 -3.00 -6.46 13.98
CA GLY A 64 -4.46 -6.43 13.83
C GLY A 64 -4.95 -6.81 12.42
N TRP A 65 -4.21 -7.66 11.73
CA TRP A 65 -4.62 -8.14 10.42
C TRP A 65 -5.79 -9.12 10.55
N ASP A 66 -6.90 -8.83 9.88
CA ASP A 66 -8.02 -9.76 9.77
C ASP A 66 -7.63 -11.03 9.00
N GLY A 67 -8.33 -12.14 9.22
CA GLY A 67 -8.14 -13.37 8.44
C GLY A 67 -7.13 -14.37 8.99
N GLY A 68 -6.62 -14.17 10.22
CA GLY A 68 -5.78 -15.15 10.92
C GLY A 68 -4.28 -14.98 10.67
N LEU A 69 -3.86 -13.86 10.08
CA LEU A 69 -2.45 -13.52 9.95
C LEU A 69 -1.91 -13.04 11.30
N PRO A 70 -0.79 -13.61 11.78
CA PRO A 70 -0.20 -13.18 13.02
C PRO A 70 0.39 -11.78 12.87
N ASP A 71 0.35 -11.01 13.95
CA ASP A 71 1.10 -9.77 14.09
C ASP A 71 2.60 -10.02 13.77
N GLY A 72 3.21 -9.12 13.00
CA GLY A 72 4.62 -9.25 12.66
C GLY A 72 4.99 -8.68 11.30
N LYS A 73 6.17 -9.09 10.81
CA LYS A 73 6.72 -8.67 9.53
C LYS A 73 6.12 -9.47 8.40
N HIS A 74 5.61 -8.76 7.41
CA HIS A 74 4.97 -9.33 6.22
C HIS A 74 5.44 -8.63 4.97
N THR A 75 5.44 -9.37 3.86
CA THR A 75 5.67 -8.81 2.53
C THR A 75 4.33 -8.54 1.87
N VAL A 76 4.11 -7.29 1.49
CA VAL A 76 2.94 -6.81 0.75
C VAL A 76 3.40 -6.22 -0.56
N PHE A 77 2.71 -6.59 -1.63
CA PHE A 77 2.92 -6.04 -2.96
C PHE A 77 1.90 -4.95 -3.22
N PHE A 78 2.35 -3.74 -3.51
CA PHE A 78 1.48 -2.65 -3.89
C PHE A 78 1.54 -2.41 -5.39
N THR A 79 0.37 -2.35 -6.00
CA THR A 79 0.22 -1.97 -7.41
C THR A 79 -0.01 -0.47 -7.47
N VAL A 80 0.77 0.21 -8.28
CA VAL A 80 0.65 1.64 -8.57
C VAL A 80 0.41 1.80 -10.05
N GLN A 81 -0.64 2.51 -10.43
CA GLN A 81 -1.01 2.74 -11.82
C GLN A 81 -1.02 4.24 -12.15
N GLN A 82 -0.59 4.58 -13.35
CA GLN A 82 -0.72 5.91 -13.90
C GLN A 82 -2.18 6.16 -14.30
N GLN A 83 -2.74 7.28 -13.86
CA GLN A 83 -4.08 7.75 -14.19
C GLN A 83 -4.06 8.53 -15.51
N ASP A 84 -5.23 8.85 -16.06
CA ASP A 84 -5.37 9.61 -17.31
C ASP A 84 -4.78 11.02 -17.23
N ASP A 85 -4.73 11.61 -16.02
CA ASP A 85 -4.11 12.91 -15.74
C ASP A 85 -2.57 12.83 -15.58
N GLY A 86 -1.99 11.64 -15.76
CA GLY A 86 -0.55 11.37 -15.62
C GLY A 86 -0.08 11.14 -14.18
N SER A 87 -0.95 11.31 -13.17
CA SER A 87 -0.61 11.04 -11.78
C SER A 87 -0.47 9.54 -11.51
N TRP A 88 0.38 9.16 -10.55
CA TRP A 88 0.51 7.76 -10.11
C TRP A 88 -0.26 7.55 -8.83
N LYS A 89 -1.17 6.58 -8.83
CA LYS A 89 -2.00 6.23 -7.67
C LYS A 89 -1.84 4.77 -7.32
N VAL A 90 -1.93 4.45 -6.03
CA VAL A 90 -2.03 3.06 -5.57
C VAL A 90 -3.38 2.52 -6.03
N THR A 91 -3.40 1.41 -6.77
CA THR A 91 -4.63 0.77 -7.31
C THR A 91 -4.92 -0.62 -6.75
N GLY A 92 -3.97 -1.21 -6.03
CA GLY A 92 -4.23 -2.40 -5.22
C GLY A 92 -3.09 -2.74 -4.28
N GLY A 93 -3.35 -3.71 -3.42
CA GLY A 93 -2.36 -4.34 -2.57
C GLY A 93 -2.66 -5.83 -2.44
N SER A 94 -1.64 -6.68 -2.45
CA SER A 94 -1.77 -8.09 -2.11
C SER A 94 -0.73 -8.45 -1.05
N GLY A 95 -1.20 -8.99 0.07
CA GLY A 95 -0.37 -9.57 1.12
C GLY A 95 -0.67 -11.06 1.28
N PRO A 96 -0.01 -11.74 2.23
CA PRO A 96 -0.45 -13.05 2.70
C PRO A 96 -1.89 -13.02 3.23
#